data_AF-A0AAU8CAX1-F1
#
_entry.id   AF-A0AAU8CAX1-F1
#
_cell.length_a   1.000
_cell.length_b   1.000
_cell.length_c   1.000
_cell.angle_alpha   90.00
_cell.angle_beta   90.00
_cell.angle_gamma   90.00
#
_symmetry.space_group_name_H-M   'P 1'
#
loop_
_entity.id
_entity.type
_entity.pdbx_description
1 polymer ?
#
loop_
_entity_poly.entity_id
_entity_poly.type
_entity_poly.pdbx_seq_one_letter_code
_entity_poly.pdbx_strand_id
1 'polypeptide(L)'
;MDVGSPEAFAELGTLGVEEEFFVVGEDGVPTAGTDRLVYEAEPPELLEGRLDHELFKFVVETQTPKLDGPGDAADAVRDVRAALVAHAEANGYRIAAAGLHPGARWREHEHAEKPRYRSQLERIQYPQHRNTTAGLHVHVGVDDADKAVWVANQLRWHVPVMLALSANSPFWNGFDTGLASARAKIFEGLPNTGIPTEFDSYADFDRFERLMVENGAIEDRGELWYDVRPHSGHGTVEVRAPDGQADPETVQAFVEYTHALVVDYAKRYEDADEPTVTDVFGDGDPSGALRREVLDENKWRATRHGHDAAFVRRDAGGEVSLGEVVERECERLGVSGIRDVYEAESGASAQRRLLAEAGEAALYESLVL
;
A
#
# COMPACT_ATOMS: atom_id res chain seq x y z
N MET A 1 -26.23 0.97 -3.97
CA MET A 1 -24.92 1.59 -4.24
C MET A 1 -24.49 2.21 -2.93
N ASP A 2 -23.49 1.61 -2.31
CA ASP A 2 -23.01 2.02 -1.01
C ASP A 2 -21.97 3.13 -1.21
N VAL A 3 -22.41 4.36 -1.01
CA VAL A 3 -21.62 5.58 -1.27
C VAL A 3 -21.05 6.13 0.04
N GLY A 4 -19.97 6.90 -0.08
CA GLY A 4 -19.39 7.69 1.00
C GLY A 4 -20.39 8.45 1.86
N SER A 5 -20.00 8.69 3.11
CA SER A 5 -20.66 9.64 3.98
C SER A 5 -19.60 10.53 4.65
N PRO A 6 -19.78 11.86 4.66
CA PRO A 6 -18.89 12.75 5.40
C PRO A 6 -18.92 12.47 6.90
N GLU A 7 -20.03 11.91 7.42
CA GLU A 7 -20.18 11.53 8.82
C GLU A 7 -19.31 10.34 9.25
N ALA A 8 -18.70 9.60 8.30
CA ALA A 8 -17.74 8.56 8.63
C ALA A 8 -16.46 9.14 9.26
N PHE A 9 -16.09 10.36 8.90
CA PHE A 9 -14.89 11.06 9.38
C PHE A 9 -15.16 11.67 10.77
N ALA A 10 -15.00 10.85 11.82
CA ALA A 10 -15.41 11.21 13.17
C ALA A 10 -14.28 11.19 14.22
N GLU A 11 -13.17 10.50 13.95
CA GLU A 11 -12.14 10.24 14.96
C GLU A 11 -10.73 10.34 14.36
N LEU A 12 -9.97 11.34 14.79
CA LEU A 12 -8.58 11.56 14.37
C LEU A 12 -7.63 10.60 15.09
N GLY A 13 -6.71 9.99 14.33
CA GLY A 13 -5.55 9.28 14.88
C GLY A 13 -5.76 7.81 15.22
N THR A 14 -6.98 7.28 15.05
CA THR A 14 -7.21 5.82 15.07
C THR A 14 -6.50 5.15 13.89
N LEU A 15 -6.23 3.86 13.99
CA LEU A 15 -5.38 3.15 13.03
C LEU A 15 -5.95 1.79 12.62
N GLY A 16 -5.72 1.40 11.37
CA GLY A 16 -5.93 0.05 10.87
C GLY A 16 -4.86 -0.31 9.86
N VAL A 17 -4.39 -1.56 9.88
CA VAL A 17 -3.38 -2.07 8.95
C VAL A 17 -3.98 -3.23 8.17
N GLU A 18 -3.84 -3.20 6.86
CA GLU A 18 -4.14 -4.32 5.97
C GLU A 18 -2.85 -4.83 5.34
N GLU A 19 -2.65 -6.14 5.36
CA GLU A 19 -1.48 -6.79 4.78
C GLU A 19 -1.92 -7.90 3.83
N GLU A 20 -1.43 -7.85 2.60
CA GLU A 20 -1.63 -8.91 1.62
C GLU A 20 -0.40 -9.84 1.60
N PHE A 21 -0.66 -11.15 1.52
CA PHE A 21 0.37 -12.20 1.55
C PHE A 21 0.13 -13.26 0.48
N PHE A 22 1.18 -14.01 0.17
CA PHE A 22 1.13 -15.17 -0.71
C PHE A 22 0.98 -16.46 0.11
N VAL A 23 -0.01 -17.27 -0.24
CA VAL A 23 -0.10 -18.67 0.20
C VAL A 23 0.87 -19.50 -0.63
N VAL A 24 1.79 -20.18 0.03
CA VAL A 24 2.85 -20.95 -0.63
C VAL A 24 2.93 -22.40 -0.12
N GLY A 25 3.48 -23.27 -0.95
CA GLY A 25 3.77 -24.66 -0.60
C GLY A 25 5.00 -24.81 0.30
N GLU A 26 5.38 -26.05 0.60
CA GLU A 26 6.59 -26.37 1.37
C GLU A 26 7.86 -25.80 0.71
N ASP A 27 7.88 -25.73 -0.62
CA ASP A 27 8.96 -25.20 -1.45
C ASP A 27 8.97 -23.66 -1.59
N GLY A 28 8.04 -22.97 -0.91
CA GLY A 28 7.92 -21.52 -0.99
C GLY A 28 7.30 -21.01 -2.30
N VAL A 29 6.67 -21.87 -3.11
CA VAL A 29 6.05 -21.46 -4.38
C VAL A 29 4.56 -21.17 -4.20
N PRO A 30 4.01 -20.10 -4.84
CA PRO A 30 2.59 -19.75 -4.76
C PRO A 30 1.67 -20.93 -5.11
N THR A 31 0.77 -21.24 -4.18
CA THR A 31 -0.13 -22.39 -4.27
C THR A 31 -1.55 -21.94 -3.97
N ALA A 32 -2.52 -22.46 -4.73
CA ALA A 32 -3.92 -22.16 -4.51
C ALA A 32 -4.37 -22.71 -3.14
N GLY A 33 -4.63 -21.82 -2.18
CA GLY A 33 -5.01 -22.19 -0.82
C GLY A 33 -6.04 -21.25 -0.17
N THR A 34 -6.40 -20.14 -0.82
CA THR A 34 -7.38 -19.18 -0.27
C THR A 34 -8.73 -19.82 0.00
N ASP A 35 -9.21 -20.71 -0.89
CA ASP A 35 -10.52 -21.36 -0.71
C ASP A 35 -10.55 -22.13 0.62
N ARG A 36 -9.46 -22.86 0.90
CA ARG A 36 -9.27 -23.60 2.14
C ARG A 36 -9.19 -22.69 3.35
N LEU A 37 -8.32 -21.68 3.31
CA LEU A 37 -8.00 -20.83 4.46
C LEU A 37 -9.14 -19.87 4.84
N VAL A 38 -9.91 -19.41 3.85
CA VAL A 38 -10.93 -18.36 4.02
C VAL A 38 -12.34 -18.93 4.14
N TYR A 39 -12.69 -20.02 3.44
CA TYR A 39 -14.07 -20.53 3.40
C TYR A 39 -14.28 -21.90 4.04
N GLU A 40 -13.30 -22.78 3.98
CA GLU A 40 -13.49 -24.18 4.38
C GLU A 40 -12.96 -24.50 5.77
N ALA A 41 -11.89 -23.83 6.19
CA ALA A 41 -11.32 -23.93 7.52
C ALA A 41 -11.84 -22.80 8.40
N GLU A 42 -12.15 -23.11 9.66
CA GLU A 42 -12.55 -22.10 10.64
C GLU A 42 -11.34 -21.25 11.03
N PRO A 43 -11.31 -19.93 10.74
CA PRO A 43 -10.22 -19.07 11.15
C PRO A 43 -10.23 -18.89 12.69
N PRO A 44 -9.07 -18.64 13.32
CA PRO A 44 -9.03 -18.24 14.72
C PRO A 44 -9.77 -16.89 14.91
N GLU A 45 -10.29 -16.66 16.12
CA GLU A 45 -11.10 -15.48 16.48
C GLU A 45 -10.47 -14.14 16.04
N LEU A 46 -9.14 -14.02 16.15
CA LEU A 46 -8.42 -12.81 15.75
C LEU A 46 -8.57 -12.50 14.24
N LEU A 47 -8.67 -13.55 13.41
CA LEU A 47 -8.82 -13.46 11.95
C LEU A 47 -10.28 -13.52 11.50
N GLU A 48 -11.23 -13.81 12.39
CA GLU A 48 -12.65 -13.90 12.04
C GLU A 48 -13.15 -12.55 11.51
N GLY A 49 -13.66 -12.55 10.28
CA GLY A 49 -14.08 -11.33 9.57
C GLY A 49 -12.94 -10.38 9.18
N ARG A 50 -11.69 -10.80 9.34
CA ARG A 50 -10.46 -10.02 9.03
C ARG A 50 -9.46 -10.81 8.19
N LEU A 51 -9.87 -11.94 7.64
CA LEU A 51 -9.14 -12.72 6.66
C LEU A 51 -9.99 -12.81 5.40
N ASP A 52 -9.54 -12.20 4.31
CA ASP A 52 -10.15 -12.31 2.99
C ASP A 52 -9.12 -12.86 1.98
N HIS A 53 -9.53 -12.94 0.73
CA HIS A 53 -8.75 -13.36 -0.43
C HIS A 53 -8.84 -12.30 -1.51
N GLU A 54 -7.80 -12.23 -2.31
CA GLU A 54 -7.73 -11.42 -3.52
C GLU A 54 -8.16 -12.20 -4.77
N LEU A 55 -8.07 -11.58 -5.95
CA LEU A 55 -8.47 -12.20 -7.22
C LEU A 55 -7.83 -13.57 -7.46
N PHE A 56 -6.55 -13.72 -7.12
CA PHE A 56 -5.82 -14.97 -7.29
C PHE A 56 -5.98 -15.85 -6.06
N LYS A 57 -6.21 -17.16 -6.28
CA LYS A 57 -6.45 -18.12 -5.20
C LYS A 57 -5.24 -18.41 -4.28
N PHE A 58 -4.16 -17.66 -4.44
CA PHE A 58 -2.94 -17.76 -3.65
C PHE A 58 -2.60 -16.43 -2.95
N VAL A 59 -3.45 -15.41 -3.00
CA VAL A 59 -3.25 -14.14 -2.30
C VAL A 59 -4.33 -13.98 -1.23
N VAL A 60 -3.92 -13.84 0.02
CA VAL A 60 -4.78 -13.58 1.18
C VAL A 60 -4.53 -12.18 1.71
N GLU A 61 -5.56 -11.57 2.30
CA GLU A 61 -5.47 -10.29 2.99
C GLU A 61 -5.83 -10.49 4.45
N THR A 62 -5.06 -9.89 5.36
CA THR A 62 -5.44 -9.79 6.77
C THR A 62 -5.55 -8.34 7.21
N GLN A 63 -6.44 -8.10 8.18
CA GLN A 63 -6.67 -6.78 8.74
C GLN A 63 -6.47 -6.80 10.27
N THR A 64 -5.85 -5.75 10.82
CA THR A 64 -5.86 -5.56 12.27
C THR A 64 -7.27 -5.15 12.74
N PRO A 65 -7.62 -5.39 14.02
CA PRO A 65 -8.70 -4.63 14.64
C PRO A 65 -8.44 -3.11 14.52
N LYS A 66 -9.50 -2.31 14.68
CA LYS A 66 -9.33 -0.85 14.83
C LYS A 66 -8.53 -0.57 16.10
N LEU A 67 -7.47 0.21 15.97
CA LEU A 67 -6.56 0.61 17.04
C LEU A 67 -6.77 2.08 17.38
N ASP A 68 -6.46 2.47 18.62
CA ASP A 68 -6.58 3.86 19.08
C ASP A 68 -5.36 4.74 18.70
N GLY A 69 -4.30 4.12 18.16
CA GLY A 69 -3.08 4.80 17.72
C GLY A 69 -1.92 3.84 17.44
N PRO A 70 -0.71 4.36 17.20
CA PRO A 70 0.44 3.56 16.76
C PRO A 70 1.10 2.74 17.87
N GLY A 71 0.77 3.00 19.15
CA GLY A 71 1.44 2.36 20.30
C GLY A 71 1.25 0.85 20.38
N ASP A 72 0.05 0.36 20.04
CA ASP A 72 -0.29 -1.07 20.08
C ASP A 72 -0.21 -1.73 18.68
N ALA A 73 0.16 -0.97 17.65
CA ALA A 73 0.10 -1.43 16.26
C ALA A 73 1.12 -2.55 15.97
N ALA A 74 2.34 -2.44 16.52
CA ALA A 74 3.37 -3.45 16.33
C ALA A 74 2.93 -4.83 16.87
N ASP A 75 2.31 -4.84 18.05
CA ASP A 75 1.85 -6.08 18.67
C ASP A 75 0.63 -6.64 17.93
N ALA A 76 -0.32 -5.78 17.53
CA ALA A 76 -1.47 -6.20 16.73
C ALA A 76 -1.06 -6.83 15.39
N VAL A 77 -0.09 -6.24 14.67
CA VAL A 77 0.46 -6.79 13.42
C VAL A 77 1.12 -8.14 13.66
N ARG A 78 1.97 -8.26 14.69
CA ARG A 78 2.63 -9.53 15.03
C ARG A 78 1.63 -10.62 15.41
N ASP A 79 0.61 -10.29 16.19
CA ASP A 79 -0.42 -11.24 16.63
C ASP A 79 -1.26 -11.74 15.44
N VAL A 80 -1.67 -10.84 14.54
CA VAL A 80 -2.41 -11.19 13.32
C VAL A 80 -1.57 -12.08 12.40
N ARG A 81 -0.30 -11.72 12.17
CA ARG A 81 0.63 -12.55 11.38
C ARG A 81 0.85 -13.92 11.99
N ALA A 82 1.08 -14.00 13.30
CA ALA A 82 1.26 -15.27 14.00
C ALA A 82 0.02 -16.15 13.90
N ALA A 83 -1.17 -15.57 14.03
CA ALA A 83 -2.44 -16.28 13.84
C ALA A 83 -2.59 -16.78 12.39
N LEU A 84 -2.22 -15.97 11.40
CA LEU A 84 -2.28 -16.34 9.99
C LEU A 84 -1.32 -17.49 9.67
N VAL A 85 -0.07 -17.40 10.11
CA VAL A 85 0.95 -18.44 9.91
C VAL A 85 0.49 -19.76 10.55
N ALA A 86 0.08 -19.73 11.82
CA ALA A 86 -0.39 -20.93 12.51
C ALA A 86 -1.62 -21.56 11.83
N HIS A 87 -2.56 -20.74 11.35
CA HIS A 87 -3.74 -21.20 10.62
C HIS A 87 -3.36 -21.82 9.27
N ALA A 88 -2.42 -21.22 8.55
CA ALA A 88 -1.92 -21.75 7.28
C ALA A 88 -1.20 -23.09 7.47
N GLU A 89 -0.31 -23.18 8.46
CA GLU A 89 0.44 -24.41 8.78
C GLU A 89 -0.49 -25.55 9.16
N ALA A 90 -1.52 -25.27 9.98
CA ALA A 90 -2.53 -26.26 10.37
C ALA A 90 -3.33 -26.80 9.17
N ASN A 91 -3.35 -26.08 8.05
CA ASN A 91 -4.02 -26.45 6.81
C ASN A 91 -3.04 -26.89 5.69
N GLY A 92 -1.76 -27.08 6.00
CA GLY A 92 -0.76 -27.61 5.08
C GLY A 92 -0.15 -26.59 4.13
N TYR A 93 -0.20 -25.29 4.47
CA TYR A 93 0.39 -24.20 3.70
C TYR A 93 1.41 -23.43 4.54
N ARG A 94 2.22 -22.61 3.86
CA ARG A 94 3.06 -21.57 4.45
C ARG A 94 2.64 -20.20 3.91
N ILE A 95 3.14 -19.13 4.52
CA ILE A 95 2.82 -17.75 4.14
C ILE A 95 4.10 -17.02 3.76
N ALA A 96 4.10 -16.35 2.61
CA ALA A 96 5.21 -15.52 2.16
C ALA A 96 4.77 -14.07 1.92
N ALA A 97 5.70 -13.13 2.09
CA ALA A 97 5.44 -11.70 2.00
C ALA A 97 6.41 -11.00 1.04
N ALA A 98 5.88 -10.32 0.04
CA ALA A 98 6.61 -9.48 -0.91
C ALA A 98 5.63 -8.56 -1.65
N GLY A 99 6.11 -7.60 -2.44
CA GLY A 99 5.22 -6.86 -3.34
C GLY A 99 4.71 -7.70 -4.52
N LEU A 100 5.56 -8.62 -4.98
CA LEU A 100 5.30 -9.66 -5.98
C LEU A 100 6.13 -10.88 -5.59
N HIS A 101 5.53 -12.07 -5.60
CA HIS A 101 6.29 -13.28 -5.40
C HIS A 101 7.16 -13.58 -6.65
N PRO A 102 8.49 -13.75 -6.54
CA PRO A 102 9.37 -13.94 -7.70
C PRO A 102 9.03 -15.17 -8.55
N GLY A 103 8.56 -16.23 -7.88
CA GLY A 103 8.08 -17.47 -8.52
C GLY A 103 6.64 -17.45 -9.03
N ALA A 104 5.85 -16.40 -8.80
CA ALA A 104 4.46 -16.34 -9.28
C ALA A 104 4.41 -16.22 -10.80
N ARG A 105 3.70 -17.15 -11.44
CA ARG A 105 3.47 -17.17 -12.89
C ARG A 105 1.99 -17.13 -13.18
N TRP A 106 1.43 -15.94 -13.36
CA TRP A 106 -0.03 -15.74 -13.39
C TRP A 106 -0.78 -16.63 -14.39
N ARG A 107 -0.14 -17.02 -15.51
CA ARG A 107 -0.74 -17.92 -16.52
C ARG A 107 -0.92 -19.37 -16.05
N GLU A 108 -0.21 -19.76 -15.00
CA GLU A 108 -0.20 -21.11 -14.44
C GLU A 108 -1.14 -21.24 -13.23
N HIS A 109 -1.77 -20.13 -12.78
CA HIS A 109 -2.57 -20.09 -11.56
C HIS A 109 -4.05 -19.80 -11.82
N GLU A 110 -4.89 -20.22 -10.86
CA GLU A 110 -6.34 -20.07 -10.92
C GLU A 110 -6.82 -18.73 -10.35
N HIS A 111 -7.85 -18.15 -10.96
CA HIS A 111 -8.60 -17.01 -10.40
C HIS A 111 -9.71 -17.50 -9.47
N ALA A 112 -10.06 -16.68 -8.48
CA ALA A 112 -11.24 -16.87 -7.64
C ALA A 112 -12.53 -16.77 -8.48
N GLU A 113 -13.52 -17.59 -8.12
CA GLU A 113 -14.74 -17.76 -8.92
C GLU A 113 -15.93 -16.89 -8.46
N LYS A 114 -15.75 -16.04 -7.44
CA LYS A 114 -16.82 -15.22 -6.89
C LYS A 114 -17.41 -14.24 -7.93
N PRO A 115 -18.70 -13.88 -7.84
CA PRO A 115 -19.34 -12.94 -8.77
C PRO A 115 -18.59 -11.61 -8.94
N ARG A 116 -18.11 -11.00 -7.85
CA ARG A 116 -17.34 -9.73 -7.90
C ARG A 116 -16.09 -9.84 -8.78
N TYR A 117 -15.37 -10.95 -8.67
CA TYR A 117 -14.16 -11.18 -9.46
C TYR A 117 -14.45 -11.52 -10.92
N ARG A 118 -15.54 -12.24 -11.21
CA ARG A 118 -15.99 -12.45 -12.59
C ARG A 118 -16.36 -11.13 -13.26
N SER A 119 -17.08 -10.26 -12.56
CA SER A 119 -17.42 -8.90 -13.00
C SER A 119 -16.15 -8.08 -13.31
N GLN A 120 -15.16 -8.08 -12.41
CA GLN A 120 -13.89 -7.40 -12.63
C GLN A 120 -13.08 -7.97 -13.81
N LEU A 121 -12.98 -9.29 -13.93
CA LEU A 121 -12.31 -9.94 -15.06
C LEU A 121 -12.97 -9.61 -16.40
N GLU A 122 -14.31 -9.62 -16.45
CA GLU A 122 -15.07 -9.24 -17.64
C GLU A 122 -14.88 -7.77 -18.01
N ARG A 123 -14.86 -6.85 -17.02
CA ARG A 123 -14.71 -5.40 -17.28
C ARG A 123 -13.28 -4.99 -17.58
N ILE A 124 -12.30 -5.49 -16.83
CA ILE A 124 -10.91 -5.00 -16.86
C ILE A 124 -10.07 -5.82 -17.81
N GLN A 125 -10.38 -7.11 -18.01
CA GLN A 125 -9.66 -8.01 -18.93
C GLN A 125 -8.18 -8.20 -18.55
N TYR A 126 -7.30 -8.17 -19.54
CA TYR A 126 -5.90 -8.61 -19.44
C TYR A 126 -5.09 -7.98 -18.28
N PRO A 127 -5.26 -6.70 -17.94
CA PRO A 127 -4.64 -6.12 -16.74
C PRO A 127 -5.00 -6.83 -15.44
N GLN A 128 -6.26 -7.25 -15.24
CA GLN A 128 -6.69 -7.93 -14.03
C GLN A 128 -6.20 -9.39 -13.99
N HIS A 129 -6.17 -10.06 -15.15
CA HIS A 129 -5.62 -11.42 -15.31
C HIS A 129 -4.14 -11.58 -14.93
N ARG A 130 -3.41 -10.49 -14.70
CA ARG A 130 -1.98 -10.52 -14.36
C ARG A 130 -1.67 -9.85 -13.03
N ASN A 131 -2.69 -9.45 -12.27
CA ASN A 131 -2.56 -8.70 -11.02
C ASN A 131 -2.25 -9.60 -9.82
N THR A 132 -1.00 -10.06 -9.69
CA THR A 132 -0.54 -10.93 -8.60
C THR A 132 0.12 -10.12 -7.48
N THR A 133 -0.38 -8.93 -7.20
CA THR A 133 0.23 -7.95 -6.30
C THR A 133 -0.14 -8.22 -4.85
N ALA A 134 0.78 -7.92 -3.94
CA ALA A 134 0.53 -7.89 -2.51
C ALA A 134 1.06 -6.57 -1.91
N GLY A 135 0.22 -5.83 -1.21
CA GLY A 135 0.50 -4.52 -0.63
C GLY A 135 0.46 -4.48 0.90
N LEU A 136 0.89 -3.34 1.41
CA LEU A 136 0.63 -2.89 2.77
C LEU A 136 -0.24 -1.64 2.71
N HIS A 137 -1.41 -1.68 3.36
CA HIS A 137 -2.29 -0.53 3.47
C HIS A 137 -2.34 -0.03 4.92
N VAL A 138 -2.23 1.28 5.10
CA VAL A 138 -2.32 1.92 6.41
C VAL A 138 -3.46 2.93 6.38
N HIS A 139 -4.45 2.70 7.24
CA HIS A 139 -5.57 3.59 7.48
C HIS A 139 -5.31 4.42 8.72
N VAL A 140 -5.48 5.73 8.61
CA VAL A 140 -5.45 6.64 9.78
C VAL A 140 -6.75 7.44 9.81
N GLY A 141 -7.48 7.35 10.92
CA GLY A 141 -8.74 8.05 11.12
C GLY A 141 -8.55 9.56 11.06
N VAL A 142 -9.53 10.25 10.47
CA VAL A 142 -9.62 11.72 10.41
C VAL A 142 -11.04 12.12 10.84
N ASP A 143 -11.16 13.23 11.55
CA ASP A 143 -12.37 13.72 12.20
C ASP A 143 -13.13 14.81 11.43
N ASP A 144 -12.74 15.05 10.17
CA ASP A 144 -13.43 15.97 9.27
C ASP A 144 -13.18 15.53 7.81
N ALA A 145 -14.22 15.60 6.99
CA ALA A 145 -14.18 15.07 5.62
C ALA A 145 -13.35 15.95 4.67
N ASP A 146 -13.44 17.28 4.79
CA ASP A 146 -12.64 18.21 3.98
C ASP A 146 -11.17 18.17 4.41
N LYS A 147 -10.92 18.04 5.73
CA LYS A 147 -9.60 17.77 6.30
C LYS A 147 -9.00 16.48 5.72
N ALA A 148 -9.79 15.40 5.61
CA ALA A 148 -9.30 14.14 5.06
C ALA A 148 -8.89 14.26 3.58
N VAL A 149 -9.68 14.98 2.76
CA VAL A 149 -9.30 15.29 1.37
C VAL A 149 -8.03 16.13 1.33
N TRP A 150 -7.95 17.17 2.14
CA TRP A 150 -6.79 18.05 2.17
C TRP A 150 -5.52 17.29 2.59
N VAL A 151 -5.59 16.44 3.61
CA VAL A 151 -4.50 15.57 4.06
C VAL A 151 -4.10 14.61 2.94
N ALA A 152 -5.05 13.91 2.31
CA ALA A 152 -4.76 13.01 1.19
C ALA A 152 -4.05 13.74 0.04
N ASN A 153 -4.45 14.98 -0.27
CA ASN A 153 -3.80 15.81 -1.28
C ASN A 153 -2.32 16.09 -0.96
N GLN A 154 -1.97 16.27 0.32
CA GLN A 154 -0.57 16.44 0.74
C GLN A 154 0.21 15.13 0.65
N LEU A 155 -0.39 14.03 1.11
CA LEU A 155 0.25 12.71 1.13
C LEU A 155 0.60 12.17 -0.26
N ARG A 156 -0.03 12.67 -1.34
CA ARG A 156 0.38 12.37 -2.73
C ARG A 156 1.87 12.59 -2.98
N TRP A 157 2.47 13.57 -2.33
CA TRP A 157 3.90 13.86 -2.44
C TRP A 157 4.79 12.90 -1.65
N HIS A 158 4.23 12.25 -0.61
CA HIS A 158 4.93 11.25 0.20
C HIS A 158 4.83 9.84 -0.40
N VAL A 159 3.89 9.59 -1.32
CA VAL A 159 3.73 8.30 -2.00
C VAL A 159 5.02 7.80 -2.67
N PRO A 160 5.76 8.61 -3.47
CA PRO A 160 7.04 8.19 -4.03
C PRO A 160 8.09 7.82 -2.98
N VAL A 161 8.11 8.53 -1.85
CA VAL A 161 9.06 8.28 -0.74
C VAL A 161 8.76 6.93 -0.10
N MET A 162 7.49 6.66 0.23
CA MET A 162 7.05 5.39 0.81
C MET A 162 7.27 4.22 -0.17
N LEU A 163 6.98 4.41 -1.46
CA LEU A 163 7.22 3.40 -2.49
C LEU A 163 8.71 3.10 -2.65
N ALA A 164 9.57 4.11 -2.61
CA ALA A 164 11.01 3.94 -2.73
C ALA A 164 11.57 3.13 -1.55
N LEU A 165 11.16 3.46 -0.32
CA LEU A 165 11.58 2.77 0.90
C LEU A 165 11.09 1.33 0.96
N SER A 166 9.84 1.09 0.58
CA SER A 166 9.18 -0.22 0.67
C SER A 166 9.54 -1.18 -0.46
N ALA A 167 10.27 -0.74 -1.50
CA ALA A 167 10.48 -1.52 -2.71
C ALA A 167 11.00 -2.96 -2.42
N ASN A 168 10.13 -3.94 -2.67
CA ASN A 168 10.32 -5.35 -2.30
C ASN A 168 9.73 -6.29 -3.36
N SER A 169 9.82 -5.90 -4.64
CA SER A 169 9.25 -6.68 -5.76
C SER A 169 10.01 -6.52 -7.08
N PRO A 170 11.31 -6.85 -7.15
CA PRO A 170 12.11 -6.67 -8.37
C PRO A 170 11.79 -7.68 -9.48
N PHE A 171 11.17 -8.81 -9.15
CA PHE A 171 10.89 -9.91 -10.07
C PHE A 171 9.42 -9.98 -10.48
N TRP A 172 9.14 -10.36 -11.73
CA TRP A 172 7.79 -10.67 -12.20
C TRP A 172 7.83 -11.82 -13.22
N ASN A 173 7.03 -12.87 -12.98
CA ASN A 173 7.05 -14.12 -13.77
C ASN A 173 8.44 -14.77 -13.88
N GLY A 174 9.25 -14.71 -12.81
CA GLY A 174 10.60 -15.28 -12.77
C GLY A 174 11.68 -14.44 -13.48
N PHE A 175 11.37 -13.21 -13.93
CA PHE A 175 12.34 -12.33 -14.57
C PHE A 175 12.65 -11.12 -13.71
N ASP A 176 13.93 -10.74 -13.60
CA ASP A 176 14.32 -9.44 -13.06
C ASP A 176 13.80 -8.36 -14.02
N THR A 177 12.92 -7.51 -13.52
CA THR A 177 12.26 -6.46 -14.31
C THR A 177 13.16 -5.26 -14.54
N GLY A 178 14.25 -5.15 -13.78
CA GLY A 178 15.05 -3.93 -13.66
C GLY A 178 14.40 -2.83 -12.81
N LEU A 179 13.21 -3.07 -12.23
CA LEU A 179 12.53 -2.17 -11.29
C LEU A 179 12.85 -2.58 -9.84
N ALA A 180 12.78 -1.64 -8.90
CA ALA A 180 12.85 -1.95 -7.48
C ALA A 180 11.49 -2.44 -6.95
N SER A 181 10.40 -1.79 -7.37
CA SER A 181 9.03 -2.27 -7.18
C SER A 181 8.36 -2.45 -8.55
N ALA A 182 8.31 -3.69 -9.05
CA ALA A 182 7.50 -3.99 -10.22
C ALA A 182 6.00 -4.04 -9.87
N ARG A 183 5.65 -4.30 -8.59
CA ARG A 183 4.28 -4.26 -8.09
C ARG A 183 3.57 -2.98 -8.53
N ALA A 184 4.20 -1.83 -8.31
CA ALA A 184 3.63 -0.53 -8.67
C ALA A 184 3.21 -0.44 -10.14
N LYS A 185 3.98 -0.99 -11.09
CA LYS A 185 3.65 -0.97 -12.52
C LYS A 185 2.67 -2.04 -12.97
N ILE A 186 2.66 -3.19 -12.30
CA ILE A 186 1.63 -4.21 -12.54
C ILE A 186 0.28 -3.69 -12.08
N PHE A 187 0.21 -3.12 -10.88
CA PHE A 187 -1.00 -2.54 -10.31
C PHE A 187 -1.49 -1.31 -11.11
N GLU A 188 -0.60 -0.40 -11.50
CA GLU A 188 -0.95 0.75 -12.36
C GLU A 188 -1.49 0.36 -13.75
N GLY A 189 -1.37 -0.91 -14.15
CA GLY A 189 -2.03 -1.40 -15.35
C GLY A 189 -3.56 -1.45 -15.25
N LEU A 190 -4.11 -1.42 -14.03
CA LEU A 190 -5.55 -1.41 -13.78
C LEU A 190 -6.15 0.00 -13.93
N PRO A 191 -7.42 0.14 -14.33
CA PRO A 191 -8.09 1.43 -14.34
C PRO A 191 -8.19 2.01 -12.91
N ASN A 192 -8.34 3.33 -12.79
CA ASN A 192 -8.57 4.02 -11.50
C ASN A 192 -7.45 3.84 -10.46
N THR A 193 -6.21 3.66 -10.91
CA THR A 193 -5.02 3.49 -10.07
C THR A 193 -4.07 4.69 -10.14
N GLY A 194 -3.07 4.66 -9.25
CA GLY A 194 -1.97 5.62 -9.23
C GLY A 194 -2.23 6.81 -8.31
N ILE A 195 -1.41 7.85 -8.44
CA ILE A 195 -1.52 9.05 -7.62
C ILE A 195 -2.68 9.88 -8.17
N PRO A 196 -3.71 10.21 -7.36
CA PRO A 196 -4.86 10.96 -7.86
C PRO A 196 -4.51 12.41 -8.16
N THR A 197 -5.29 13.03 -9.05
CA THR A 197 -5.33 14.49 -9.16
C THR A 197 -5.87 15.09 -7.86
N GLU A 198 -5.59 16.38 -7.64
CA GLU A 198 -6.06 17.09 -6.45
C GLU A 198 -7.57 17.20 -6.48
N PHE A 199 -8.19 17.09 -5.32
CA PHE A 199 -9.61 17.40 -5.12
C PHE A 199 -9.75 18.64 -4.23
N ASP A 200 -10.62 19.57 -4.61
CA ASP A 200 -10.75 20.85 -3.89
C ASP A 200 -11.41 20.71 -2.51
N SER A 201 -12.25 19.69 -2.34
CA SER A 201 -13.06 19.44 -1.12
C SER A 201 -13.60 18.01 -1.11
N TYR A 202 -14.13 17.56 0.02
CA TYR A 202 -14.89 16.32 0.10
C TYR A 202 -16.09 16.31 -0.83
N ALA A 203 -16.79 17.43 -0.96
CA ALA A 203 -17.89 17.54 -1.92
C ALA A 203 -17.44 17.32 -3.38
N ASP A 204 -16.20 17.67 -3.72
CA ASP A 204 -15.63 17.39 -5.05
C ASP A 204 -15.24 15.93 -5.23
N PHE A 205 -14.60 15.35 -4.22
CA PHE A 205 -14.28 13.92 -4.18
C PHE A 205 -15.54 13.04 -4.25
N ASP A 206 -16.57 13.31 -3.44
CA ASP A 206 -17.85 12.57 -3.43
C ASP A 206 -18.57 12.68 -4.78
N ARG A 207 -18.55 13.85 -5.44
CA ARG A 207 -19.08 13.99 -6.81
C ARG A 207 -18.33 13.09 -7.80
N PHE A 208 -17.02 13.02 -7.71
CA PHE A 208 -16.21 12.15 -8.57
C PHE A 208 -16.50 10.67 -8.28
N GLU A 209 -16.50 10.25 -7.01
CA GLU A 209 -16.81 8.87 -6.60
C GLU A 209 -18.20 8.44 -7.13
N ARG A 210 -19.22 9.28 -6.91
CA ARG A 210 -20.59 9.03 -7.43
C ARG A 210 -20.61 8.95 -8.94
N LEU A 211 -19.93 9.85 -9.64
CA LEU A 211 -19.85 9.83 -11.10
C LEU A 211 -19.26 8.49 -11.60
N MET A 212 -18.23 7.97 -10.94
CA MET A 212 -17.60 6.70 -11.31
C MET A 212 -18.55 5.51 -11.08
N VAL A 213 -19.27 5.50 -9.95
CA VAL A 213 -20.25 4.44 -9.62
C VAL A 213 -21.47 4.50 -10.54
N GLU A 214 -22.10 5.68 -10.70
CA GLU A 214 -23.34 5.86 -11.46
C GLU A 214 -23.19 5.56 -12.96
N ASN A 215 -21.97 5.73 -13.49
CA ASN A 215 -21.66 5.40 -14.89
C ASN A 215 -21.09 3.99 -15.07
N GLY A 216 -21.05 3.17 -14.01
CA GLY A 216 -20.54 1.79 -14.06
C GLY A 216 -19.04 1.70 -14.36
N ALA A 217 -18.28 2.77 -14.14
CA ALA A 217 -16.82 2.75 -14.25
C ALA A 217 -16.20 1.97 -13.08
N ILE A 218 -16.86 1.98 -11.92
CA ILE A 218 -16.59 1.14 -10.74
C ILE A 218 -17.89 0.53 -10.20
N GLU A 219 -17.80 -0.66 -9.62
CA GLU A 219 -18.94 -1.34 -8.96
C GLU A 219 -19.25 -0.71 -7.59
N ASP A 220 -18.20 -0.37 -6.85
CA ASP A 220 -18.24 0.36 -5.60
C ASP A 220 -16.97 1.21 -5.39
N ARG A 221 -16.97 2.02 -4.33
CA ARG A 221 -15.89 2.95 -3.97
C ARG A 221 -14.53 2.28 -3.75
N GLY A 222 -14.52 1.01 -3.34
CA GLY A 222 -13.31 0.23 -3.10
C GLY A 222 -12.44 0.10 -4.35
N GLU A 223 -13.04 0.21 -5.55
CA GLU A 223 -12.35 0.15 -6.84
C GLU A 223 -11.74 1.47 -7.31
N LEU A 224 -11.74 2.52 -6.46
CA LEU A 224 -10.85 3.66 -6.61
C LEU A 224 -9.48 3.32 -6.00
N TRP A 225 -8.69 2.52 -6.71
CA TRP A 225 -7.40 1.99 -6.27
C TRP A 225 -6.24 3.01 -6.31
N TYR A 226 -6.48 4.22 -5.82
CA TYR A 226 -5.46 5.25 -5.71
C TYR A 226 -4.40 4.89 -4.67
N ASP A 227 -3.16 5.33 -4.90
CA ASP A 227 -2.04 5.06 -3.98
C ASP A 227 -2.23 5.72 -2.60
N VAL A 228 -3.05 6.77 -2.57
CA VAL A 228 -3.56 7.44 -1.38
C VAL A 228 -4.97 7.95 -1.63
N ARG A 229 -5.89 7.78 -0.67
CA ARG A 229 -7.27 8.27 -0.80
C ARG A 229 -7.93 8.55 0.56
N PRO A 230 -8.92 9.44 0.62
CA PRO A 230 -9.94 9.42 1.66
C PRO A 230 -10.77 8.14 1.52
N HIS A 231 -10.89 7.36 2.59
CA HIS A 231 -11.77 6.19 2.63
C HIS A 231 -13.11 6.56 3.24
N SER A 232 -14.05 6.94 2.37
CA SER A 232 -15.37 7.49 2.71
C SER A 232 -16.32 6.54 3.45
N GLY A 233 -15.96 5.25 3.58
CA GLY A 233 -16.66 4.27 4.41
C GLY A 233 -16.05 4.05 5.80
N HIS A 234 -14.75 4.35 5.98
CA HIS A 234 -14.04 4.12 7.26
C HIS A 234 -13.72 5.43 7.99
N GLY A 235 -13.85 6.59 7.33
CA GLY A 235 -13.48 7.87 7.91
C GLY A 235 -11.97 8.05 8.06
N THR A 236 -11.19 7.47 7.14
CA THR A 236 -9.73 7.44 7.22
C THR A 236 -9.09 8.08 5.99
N VAL A 237 -7.83 8.48 6.11
CA VAL A 237 -6.93 8.58 4.96
C VAL A 237 -6.16 7.28 4.88
N GLU A 238 -6.19 6.67 3.70
CA GLU A 238 -5.60 5.37 3.42
C GLU A 238 -4.41 5.53 2.48
N VAL A 239 -3.27 4.98 2.88
CA VAL A 239 -2.06 4.86 2.05
C VAL A 239 -1.90 3.42 1.59
N ARG A 240 -1.76 3.21 0.27
CA ARG A 240 -1.72 1.88 -0.38
C ARG A 240 -0.47 1.63 -1.24
N ALA A 241 0.40 2.64 -1.32
CA ALA A 241 1.59 2.61 -2.15
C ALA A 241 2.61 1.51 -1.78
N PRO A 242 2.88 1.22 -0.48
CA PRO A 242 3.93 0.29 -0.11
C PRO A 242 3.74 -1.14 -0.64
N ASP A 243 4.84 -1.76 -1.05
CA ASP A 243 4.89 -3.21 -1.31
C ASP A 243 4.66 -3.99 0.00
N GLY A 244 4.17 -5.23 -0.09
CA GLY A 244 4.15 -6.16 1.05
C GLY A 244 5.56 -6.43 1.61
N GLN A 245 5.68 -6.52 2.94
CA GLN A 245 6.96 -6.62 3.66
C GLN A 245 7.04 -7.93 4.45
N ALA A 246 8.18 -8.63 4.38
CA ALA A 246 8.40 -9.82 5.23
C ALA A 246 8.71 -9.44 6.68
N ASP A 247 9.49 -8.39 6.87
CA ASP A 247 9.91 -7.91 8.19
C ASP A 247 8.82 -7.04 8.86
N PRO A 248 8.24 -7.46 10.01
CA PRO A 248 7.19 -6.68 10.68
C PRO A 248 7.70 -5.35 11.25
N GLU A 249 8.99 -5.22 11.55
CA GLU A 249 9.60 -3.96 11.97
C GLU A 249 9.55 -2.92 10.83
N THR A 250 9.74 -3.36 9.59
CA THR A 250 9.56 -2.50 8.40
C THR A 250 8.09 -2.07 8.24
N VAL A 251 7.12 -2.93 8.52
CA VAL A 251 5.68 -2.57 8.55
C VAL A 251 5.43 -1.48 9.58
N GLN A 252 5.95 -1.66 10.80
CA GLN A 252 5.80 -0.69 11.89
C GLN A 252 6.37 0.69 11.51
N ALA A 253 7.50 0.73 10.80
CA ALA A 253 8.06 2.00 10.31
C ALA A 253 7.09 2.76 9.38
N PHE A 254 6.37 2.06 8.50
CA PHE A 254 5.37 2.67 7.62
C PHE A 254 4.09 3.05 8.37
N VAL A 255 3.67 2.27 9.37
CA VAL A 255 2.56 2.59 10.27
C VAL A 255 2.82 3.89 11.02
N GLU A 256 3.98 4.00 11.67
CA GLU A 256 4.39 5.20 12.41
C GLU A 256 4.53 6.43 11.51
N TYR A 257 5.17 6.27 10.35
CA TYR A 257 5.36 7.38 9.41
C TYR A 257 4.03 7.87 8.84
N THR A 258 3.13 6.96 8.44
CA THR A 258 1.81 7.34 7.92
C THR A 258 0.96 8.02 8.99
N HIS A 259 0.96 7.48 10.21
CA HIS A 259 0.26 8.09 11.34
C HIS A 259 0.78 9.50 11.64
N ALA A 260 2.10 9.66 11.76
CA ALA A 260 2.72 10.95 12.03
C ALA A 260 2.44 11.98 10.94
N LEU A 261 2.45 11.57 9.66
CA LEU A 261 2.09 12.44 8.54
C LEU A 261 0.63 12.91 8.60
N VAL A 262 -0.31 11.99 8.80
CA VAL A 262 -1.74 12.32 8.85
C VAL A 262 -2.03 13.25 10.02
N VAL A 263 -1.46 13.00 11.20
CA VAL A 263 -1.64 13.86 12.39
C VAL A 263 -0.99 15.23 12.19
N ASP A 264 0.22 15.31 11.64
CA ASP A 264 0.88 16.59 11.36
C ASP A 264 0.09 17.44 10.36
N TYR A 265 -0.35 16.84 9.25
CA TYR A 265 -1.15 17.57 8.27
C TYR A 265 -2.55 17.92 8.82
N ALA A 266 -3.22 17.03 9.55
CA ALA A 266 -4.49 17.33 10.19
C ALA A 266 -4.38 18.57 11.12
N LYS A 267 -3.29 18.68 11.88
CA LYS A 267 -3.01 19.85 12.72
C LYS A 267 -2.79 21.12 11.88
N ARG A 268 -2.03 21.04 10.79
CA ARG A 268 -1.79 22.20 9.90
C ARG A 268 -3.06 22.71 9.22
N TYR A 269 -4.00 21.81 8.94
CA TYR A 269 -5.32 22.19 8.42
C TYR A 269 -6.11 23.03 9.43
N GLU A 270 -5.98 22.74 10.73
CA GLU A 270 -6.67 23.50 11.79
C GLU A 270 -5.99 24.84 12.11
N ASP A 271 -4.65 24.88 12.06
CA ASP A 271 -3.86 26.04 12.46
C ASP A 271 -3.89 27.21 11.44
N ALA A 272 -4.50 27.02 10.26
CA ALA A 272 -4.44 27.97 9.16
C ALA A 272 -5.81 28.34 8.58
N ASP A 273 -6.07 29.65 8.41
CA ASP A 273 -7.24 30.14 7.66
C ASP A 273 -7.19 29.71 6.18
N GLU A 274 -5.97 29.62 5.62
CA GLU A 274 -5.65 29.00 4.33
C GLU A 274 -4.40 28.12 4.52
N PRO A 275 -4.54 26.78 4.63
CA PRO A 275 -3.41 25.89 4.91
C PRO A 275 -2.32 25.99 3.83
N THR A 276 -1.19 26.58 4.19
CA THR A 276 -0.03 26.69 3.28
C THR A 276 0.68 25.35 3.13
N VAL A 277 1.11 25.04 1.91
CA VAL A 277 1.83 23.80 1.62
C VAL A 277 3.33 24.01 1.82
N THR A 278 3.93 23.23 2.72
CA THR A 278 5.36 22.89 2.64
C THR A 278 5.41 21.39 2.50
N ASP A 279 5.84 20.92 1.33
CA ASP A 279 5.82 19.51 1.02
C ASP A 279 7.03 18.75 1.58
N VAL A 280 7.07 17.45 1.28
CA VAL A 280 8.17 16.54 1.60
C VAL A 280 9.46 16.85 0.83
N PHE A 281 9.58 17.95 0.09
CA PHE A 281 10.83 18.37 -0.54
C PHE A 281 11.36 19.69 0.02
N GLY A 282 10.63 20.28 0.97
CA GLY A 282 11.02 21.50 1.69
C GLY A 282 10.61 22.76 0.94
N ASP A 283 9.73 22.61 -0.05
CA ASP A 283 9.34 23.68 -0.95
C ASP A 283 7.95 24.19 -0.58
N GLY A 284 7.77 25.51 -0.63
CA GLY A 284 6.46 26.14 -0.53
C GLY A 284 5.65 25.96 -1.83
N ASP A 285 4.33 26.07 -1.77
CA ASP A 285 3.49 26.05 -2.98
C ASP A 285 3.87 27.20 -3.94
N PRO A 286 4.45 26.95 -5.12
CA PRO A 286 4.90 28.02 -6.00
C PRO A 286 3.73 28.61 -6.81
N SER A 287 2.63 29.04 -6.17
CA SER A 287 1.57 29.89 -6.76
C SER A 287 0.97 29.45 -8.12
N GLY A 288 1.16 28.20 -8.55
CA GLY A 288 0.83 27.74 -9.90
C GLY A 288 0.71 26.22 -9.94
N ALA A 289 -0.45 25.77 -10.44
CA ALA A 289 -0.86 24.36 -10.49
C ALA A 289 0.27 23.47 -10.99
N LEU A 290 0.88 22.75 -10.06
CA LEU A 290 1.96 21.85 -10.40
C LEU A 290 1.37 20.66 -11.16
N ARG A 291 2.01 20.35 -12.27
CA ARG A 291 1.56 19.30 -13.17
C ARG A 291 1.63 17.94 -12.49
N ARG A 292 0.53 17.18 -12.54
CA ARG A 292 0.47 15.79 -12.03
C ARG A 292 1.62 14.93 -12.56
N GLU A 293 2.09 15.21 -13.76
CA GLU A 293 3.20 14.48 -14.38
C GLU A 293 4.51 14.53 -13.59
N VAL A 294 4.71 15.53 -12.72
CA VAL A 294 5.87 15.57 -11.81
C VAL A 294 5.73 14.53 -10.70
N LEU A 295 4.52 14.32 -10.17
CA LEU A 295 4.23 13.23 -9.23
C LEU A 295 4.45 11.87 -9.90
N ASP A 296 4.00 11.72 -11.14
CA ASP A 296 4.19 10.49 -11.92
C ASP A 296 5.69 10.20 -12.19
N GLU A 297 6.47 11.24 -12.49
CA GLU A 297 7.93 11.13 -12.63
C GLU A 297 8.58 10.71 -11.30
N ASN A 298 8.23 11.35 -10.19
CA ASN A 298 8.76 10.96 -8.87
C ASN A 298 8.38 9.51 -8.50
N LYS A 299 7.14 9.09 -8.80
CA LYS A 299 6.72 7.70 -8.63
C LYS A 299 7.50 6.75 -9.53
N TRP A 300 7.79 7.13 -10.78
CA TRP A 300 8.64 6.34 -11.67
C TRP A 300 10.05 6.18 -11.10
N ARG A 301 10.66 7.25 -10.59
CA ARG A 301 11.99 7.20 -9.98
C ARG A 301 12.02 6.29 -8.75
N ALA A 302 11.02 6.38 -7.89
CA ALA A 302 10.83 5.46 -6.76
C ALA A 302 10.72 4.00 -7.23
N THR A 303 9.82 3.74 -8.19
CA THR A 303 9.58 2.42 -8.79
C THR A 303 10.88 1.82 -9.34
N ARG A 304 11.67 2.62 -10.08
CA ARG A 304 12.85 2.16 -10.81
C ARG A 304 14.07 2.02 -9.90
N HIS A 305 14.28 2.95 -8.98
CA HIS A 305 15.54 3.11 -8.27
C HIS A 305 15.45 2.74 -6.77
N GLY A 306 14.25 2.60 -6.19
CA GLY A 306 14.10 2.23 -4.79
C GLY A 306 14.89 3.19 -3.88
N HIS A 307 15.76 2.63 -3.03
CA HIS A 307 16.59 3.42 -2.11
C HIS A 307 17.58 4.39 -2.78
N ASP A 308 17.92 4.17 -4.06
CA ASP A 308 18.81 5.05 -4.84
C ASP A 308 18.04 6.20 -5.53
N ALA A 309 16.75 6.37 -5.25
CA ALA A 309 15.94 7.40 -5.90
C ALA A 309 16.32 8.82 -5.47
N ALA A 310 16.15 9.76 -6.40
CA ALA A 310 16.13 11.19 -6.15
C ALA A 310 14.88 11.79 -6.78
N PHE A 311 14.24 12.75 -6.11
CA PHE A 311 12.94 13.29 -6.50
C PHE A 311 13.05 14.71 -7.02
N VAL A 312 12.30 15.02 -8.07
CA VAL A 312 12.11 16.38 -8.56
C VAL A 312 11.36 17.18 -7.50
N ARG A 313 11.98 18.30 -7.11
CA ARG A 313 11.42 19.27 -6.16
C ARG A 313 10.19 19.97 -6.71
N ARG A 314 9.29 20.40 -5.82
CA ARG A 314 8.02 21.05 -6.20
C ARG A 314 8.23 22.46 -6.72
N ASP A 315 9.25 23.16 -6.23
CA ASP A 315 9.66 24.45 -6.80
C ASP A 315 10.37 24.34 -8.17
N ALA A 316 10.54 23.12 -8.69
CA ALA A 316 11.35 22.79 -9.86
C ALA A 316 12.81 23.25 -9.78
N GLY A 317 13.32 23.50 -8.56
CA GLY A 317 14.65 23.99 -8.24
C GLY A 317 15.75 22.94 -8.29
N GLY A 318 15.43 21.70 -8.68
CA GLY A 318 16.37 20.60 -8.82
C GLY A 318 15.81 19.28 -8.28
N GLU A 319 16.69 18.48 -7.70
CA GLU A 319 16.37 17.17 -7.15
C GLU A 319 16.74 17.09 -5.67
N VAL A 320 16.16 16.13 -4.95
CA VAL A 320 16.50 15.80 -3.57
C VAL A 320 16.58 14.29 -3.41
N SER A 321 17.64 13.79 -2.79
CA SER A 321 17.83 12.34 -2.60
C SER A 321 16.84 11.77 -1.58
N LEU A 322 16.55 10.48 -1.68
CA LEU A 322 15.74 9.79 -0.67
C LEU A 322 16.33 9.95 0.74
N GLY A 323 17.64 9.84 0.89
CA GLY A 323 18.32 9.99 2.18
C GLY A 323 18.11 11.36 2.82
N GLU A 324 18.22 12.44 2.04
CA GLU A 324 17.94 13.80 2.53
C GLU A 324 16.46 13.96 2.95
N VAL A 325 15.54 13.33 2.20
CA VAL A 325 14.11 13.34 2.54
C VAL A 325 13.86 12.60 3.86
N VAL A 326 14.44 11.41 4.02
CA VAL A 326 14.32 10.58 5.24
C VAL A 326 14.88 11.32 6.46
N GLU A 327 16.06 11.92 6.34
CA GLU A 327 16.67 12.69 7.44
C GLU A 327 15.74 13.81 7.91
N ARG A 328 15.22 14.62 6.96
CA ARG A 328 14.32 15.73 7.28
C ARG A 328 12.99 15.25 7.86
N GLU A 329 12.39 14.20 7.30
CA GLU A 329 11.11 13.67 7.80
C GLU A 329 11.24 13.10 9.20
N CYS A 330 12.32 12.38 9.50
CA CYS A 330 12.62 11.92 10.84
C CYS A 330 12.77 13.07 11.83
N GLU A 331 13.50 14.14 11.48
CA GLU A 331 13.66 15.31 12.33
C GLU A 331 12.34 16.04 12.57
N ARG A 332 11.56 16.24 11.49
CA ARG A 332 10.32 17.01 11.50
C ARG A 332 9.19 16.31 12.25
N LEU A 333 9.04 15.00 12.05
CA LEU A 333 7.94 14.21 12.60
C LEU A 333 8.31 13.50 13.92
N GLY A 334 9.59 13.42 14.25
CA GLY A 334 10.05 12.69 15.44
C GLY A 334 9.93 11.17 15.32
N VAL A 335 9.91 10.64 14.09
CA VAL A 335 9.90 9.20 13.80
C VAL A 335 11.31 8.73 13.41
N SER A 336 11.64 7.45 13.64
CA SER A 336 12.96 6.89 13.31
C SER A 336 12.92 5.65 12.42
N GLY A 337 11.82 4.88 12.41
CA GLY A 337 11.74 3.63 11.67
C GLY A 337 12.06 3.75 10.18
N ILE A 338 11.65 4.83 9.50
CA ILE A 338 11.97 5.02 8.07
C ILE A 338 13.46 5.24 7.80
N ARG A 339 14.23 5.71 8.80
CA ARG A 339 15.69 5.79 8.72
C ARG A 339 16.31 4.41 8.82
N ASP A 340 15.84 3.60 9.77
CA ASP A 340 16.31 2.23 9.92
C ASP A 340 16.03 1.42 8.64
N VAL A 341 14.86 1.61 8.03
CA VAL A 341 14.51 1.01 6.72
C VAL A 341 15.44 1.50 5.61
N TYR A 342 15.78 2.79 5.56
CA TYR A 342 16.67 3.35 4.55
C TYR A 342 18.13 2.91 4.70
N GLU A 343 18.61 2.79 5.94
CA GLU A 343 19.98 2.36 6.25
C GLU A 343 20.18 0.85 6.07
N ALA A 344 19.09 0.08 6.19
CA ALA A 344 19.07 -1.33 5.85
C ALA A 344 19.16 -1.55 4.33
N GLU A 345 19.55 -2.77 3.93
CA GLU A 345 19.47 -3.13 2.52
C GLU A 345 18.01 -3.23 2.06
N SER A 346 17.67 -2.60 0.93
CA SER A 346 16.33 -2.71 0.35
C SER A 346 15.93 -4.15 0.03
N GLY A 347 14.65 -4.48 0.22
CA GLY A 347 14.09 -5.79 -0.13
C GLY A 347 14.38 -6.17 -1.58
N ALA A 348 14.29 -5.22 -2.51
CA ALA A 348 14.65 -5.44 -3.91
C ALA A 348 16.13 -5.84 -4.13
N SER A 349 17.06 -5.27 -3.35
CA SER A 349 18.49 -5.62 -3.44
C SER A 349 18.77 -6.96 -2.76
N ALA A 350 18.17 -7.18 -1.59
CA ALA A 350 18.28 -8.45 -0.86
C ALA A 350 17.80 -9.63 -1.71
N GLN A 351 16.64 -9.51 -2.36
CA GLN A 351 16.10 -10.55 -3.24
C GLN A 351 17.03 -10.85 -4.44
N ARG A 352 17.57 -9.81 -5.09
CA ARG A 352 18.52 -9.97 -6.21
C ARG A 352 19.81 -10.66 -5.77
N ARG A 353 20.36 -10.25 -4.62
CA ARG A 353 21.57 -10.87 -4.05
C ARG A 353 21.31 -12.34 -3.73
N LEU A 354 20.22 -12.66 -3.03
CA LEU A 354 19.87 -14.03 -2.68
C LEU A 354 19.72 -14.92 -3.92
N LEU A 355 19.07 -14.43 -4.97
CA LEU A 355 18.98 -15.17 -6.23
C LEU A 355 20.36 -15.43 -6.84
N ALA A 356 21.22 -14.42 -6.87
CA ALA A 356 22.56 -14.52 -7.47
C ALA A 356 23.52 -15.42 -6.69
N GLU A 357 23.45 -15.40 -5.36
CA GLU A 357 24.40 -16.09 -4.47
C GLU A 357 23.92 -17.47 -4.04
N ALA A 358 22.61 -17.66 -3.86
CA ALA A 358 22.04 -18.85 -3.24
C ALA A 358 20.91 -19.52 -4.06
N GLY A 359 20.43 -18.88 -5.13
CA GLY A 359 19.43 -19.43 -6.06
C GLY A 359 17.98 -19.26 -5.60
N GLU A 360 17.05 -19.77 -6.41
CA GLU A 360 15.61 -19.55 -6.24
C GLU A 360 15.06 -20.08 -4.91
N ALA A 361 15.48 -21.27 -4.47
CA ALA A 361 14.97 -21.86 -3.23
C ALA A 361 15.31 -20.99 -2.00
N ALA A 362 16.52 -20.44 -1.94
CA ALA A 362 16.92 -19.55 -0.85
C ALA A 362 16.18 -18.22 -0.90
N LEU A 363 15.93 -17.69 -2.11
CA LEU A 363 15.10 -16.51 -2.29
C LEU A 363 13.66 -16.75 -1.81
N TYR A 364 13.01 -17.83 -2.23
CA TYR A 364 11.62 -18.11 -1.81
C TYR A 364 11.52 -18.32 -0.31
N GLU A 365 12.46 -19.07 0.28
CA GLU A 365 12.51 -19.27 1.73
C GLU A 365 12.69 -17.97 2.50
N SER A 366 13.47 -17.01 1.97
CA SER A 366 13.66 -15.71 2.62
C SER A 366 12.40 -14.84 2.69
N LEU A 367 11.38 -15.17 1.90
CA LEU A 367 10.10 -14.45 1.90
C LEU A 367 9.07 -15.08 2.85
N VAL A 368 9.32 -16.29 3.36
CA VAL A 368 8.39 -16.99 4.24
C VAL A 368 8.45 -16.43 5.66
N LEU A 369 7.27 -16.27 6.28
CA LEU A 369 7.09 -15.75 7.64
C LEU A 369 7.30 -16.80 8.74
#